data_AF-A0A430G8C8-F1
#
_entry.id   AF-A0A430G8C8-F1
#
_cell.length_a   1.000
_cell.length_b   1.000
_cell.length_c   1.000
_cell.angle_alpha   90.00
_cell.angle_beta   90.00
_cell.angle_gamma   90.00
#
_symmetry.space_group_name_H-M   'P 1'
#
loop_
_entity.id
_entity.type
_entity.pdbx_description
1 polymer ?
#
loop_
_entity_poly.entity_id
_entity_poly.type
_entity_poly.pdbx_seq_one_letter_code
_entity_poly.pdbx_strand_id
1 'polypeptide(L)'
;MNWRQKMTHFNYRFGAALAMVSAGPSFALLLFLADMILDPFGIEPSTLWTLLPVVLIAVIPGMAIAFLPILLGGFGMAYFGTRSTSARHPITWAVAGAILGMLMAFLFDDSAQSGLVLPFLLNGAICALIVRYGTRWDDDSV
;
A
#
# COMPACT_ATOMS: atom_id res chain seq x y z
N MET A 1 33.68 -21.43 2.56
CA MET A 1 32.39 -20.80 2.91
C MET A 1 31.35 -21.89 2.98
N ASN A 2 30.68 -22.09 4.11
CA ASN A 2 29.73 -23.19 4.30
C ASN A 2 28.39 -22.83 3.63
N TRP A 3 28.06 -23.53 2.55
CA TRP A 3 27.00 -23.22 1.57
C TRP A 3 25.56 -23.54 2.00
N ARG A 4 25.36 -24.00 3.23
CA ARG A 4 24.02 -24.25 3.78
C ARG A 4 23.43 -22.94 4.27
N GLN A 5 22.77 -22.24 3.35
CA GLN A 5 21.55 -21.49 3.61
C GLN A 5 21.37 -21.08 5.07
N LYS A 6 22.02 -19.98 5.49
CA LYS A 6 21.36 -19.12 6.46
C LYS A 6 20.10 -18.62 5.74
N MET A 7 19.02 -19.38 5.87
CA MET A 7 17.70 -18.87 5.55
C MET A 7 17.49 -17.74 6.55
N THR A 8 17.85 -16.53 6.15
CA THR A 8 17.49 -15.32 6.88
C THR A 8 15.97 -15.31 6.90
N HIS A 9 15.40 -15.61 8.07
CA HIS A 9 13.97 -15.54 8.22
C HIS A 9 13.59 -14.06 8.28
N PHE A 10 12.41 -13.79 7.75
CA PHE A 10 11.80 -12.47 7.84
C PHE A 10 10.35 -12.64 8.29
N ASN A 11 9.87 -11.67 9.04
CA ASN A 11 8.47 -11.59 9.43
C ASN A 11 7.87 -10.32 8.85
N TYR A 12 6.86 -10.46 8.01
CA TYR A 12 6.12 -9.35 7.40
C TYR A 12 4.60 -9.46 7.61
N ARG A 13 4.13 -10.52 8.28
CA ARG A 13 2.69 -10.86 8.39
C ARG A 13 1.90 -9.76 9.08
N PHE A 14 2.49 -9.17 10.11
CA PHE A 14 1.90 -8.06 10.84
C PHE A 14 1.75 -6.82 9.96
N GLY A 15 2.82 -6.44 9.24
CA GLY A 15 2.78 -5.34 8.29
C GLY A 15 1.75 -5.56 7.17
N ALA A 16 1.66 -6.78 6.64
CA ALA A 16 0.66 -7.16 5.65
C ALA A 16 -0.77 -7.04 6.19
N ALA A 17 -1.03 -7.54 7.39
CA ALA A 17 -2.35 -7.43 8.03
C ALA A 17 -2.77 -5.97 8.23
N LEU A 18 -1.86 -5.13 8.73
CA LEU A 18 -2.11 -3.68 8.89
C LEU A 18 -2.35 -3.00 7.54
N ALA A 19 -1.56 -3.31 6.53
CA ALA A 19 -1.72 -2.74 5.19
C ALA A 19 -3.07 -3.13 4.57
N MET A 20 -3.52 -4.37 4.77
CA MET A 20 -4.81 -4.86 4.26
C MET A 20 -6.01 -4.15 4.93
N VAL A 21 -5.97 -3.96 6.25
CA VAL A 21 -7.04 -3.24 6.97
C VAL A 21 -7.06 -1.76 6.61
N SER A 22 -5.90 -1.15 6.37
CA SER A 22 -5.79 0.26 6.02
C SER A 22 -6.05 0.59 4.55
N ALA A 23 -5.91 -0.38 3.63
CA ALA A 23 -5.99 -0.15 2.18
C ALA A 23 -7.29 0.55 1.73
N GLY A 24 -8.44 0.15 2.29
CA GLY A 24 -9.72 0.79 2.02
C GLY A 24 -9.80 2.21 2.56
N PRO A 25 -9.62 2.41 3.88
CA PRO A 25 -9.55 3.72 4.51
C PRO A 25 -8.59 4.70 3.83
N SER A 26 -7.35 4.28 3.54
CA SER A 26 -6.35 5.15 2.90
C SER A 26 -6.77 5.53 1.49
N PHE A 27 -7.32 4.58 0.72
CA PHE A 27 -7.80 4.88 -0.63
C PHE A 27 -9.00 5.84 -0.62
N ALA A 28 -9.97 5.65 0.28
CA ALA A 28 -11.11 6.55 0.42
C ALA A 28 -10.68 7.98 0.78
N LEU A 29 -9.71 8.12 1.70
CA LEU A 29 -9.13 9.42 2.06
C LEU A 29 -8.37 10.06 0.88
N LEU A 30 -7.66 9.26 0.09
CA LEU A 30 -6.95 9.76 -1.09
C LEU A 30 -7.91 10.19 -2.21
N LEU A 31 -9.04 9.51 -2.38
CA LEU A 31 -10.10 9.95 -3.29
C LEU A 31 -10.69 11.28 -2.85
N PHE A 32 -11.02 11.41 -1.57
CA PHE A 32 -11.53 12.67 -1.02
C PHE A 32 -10.52 13.81 -1.16
N LEU A 33 -9.24 13.54 -0.93
CA LEU A 33 -8.17 14.52 -1.13
C LEU A 33 -8.03 14.92 -2.61
N ALA A 34 -8.13 13.96 -3.53
CA ALA A 34 -8.10 14.24 -4.96
C ALA A 34 -9.28 15.12 -5.38
N ASP A 35 -10.48 14.85 -4.85
CA ASP A 35 -11.69 15.64 -5.10
C ASP A 35 -11.54 17.07 -4.56
N MET A 36 -11.02 17.25 -3.34
CA MET A 36 -10.71 18.57 -2.76
C MET A 36 -9.72 19.40 -3.60
N ILE A 37 -8.77 18.73 -4.26
CA ILE A 37 -7.78 19.41 -5.10
C ILE A 37 -8.40 19.84 -6.44
N LEU A 38 -9.32 19.05 -6.98
CA LEU A 38 -9.96 19.31 -8.27
C LEU A 38 -11.13 20.30 -8.15
N ASP A 39 -11.90 20.26 -7.07
CA ASP A 39 -12.98 21.20 -6.77
C ASP A 39 -12.94 21.68 -5.30
N PRO A 40 -12.09 22.67 -4.98
CA PRO A 40 -11.89 23.14 -3.61
C PRO A 40 -13.09 23.89 -3.01
N PHE A 41 -14.06 24.31 -3.82
CA PHE A 41 -15.23 25.08 -3.36
C PHE A 41 -16.53 24.26 -3.37
N GLY A 42 -16.54 23.08 -3.99
CA GLY A 42 -17.71 22.20 -4.07
C GLY A 42 -17.99 21.36 -2.82
N ILE A 43 -17.05 21.28 -1.86
CA ILE A 43 -17.22 20.41 -0.69
C ILE A 43 -17.99 21.11 0.42
N GLU A 44 -19.23 20.69 0.63
CA GLU A 44 -20.00 21.10 1.80
C GLU A 44 -19.38 20.54 3.10
N PRO A 45 -19.35 21.30 4.21
CA PRO A 45 -18.88 20.83 5.51
C PRO A 45 -19.64 19.59 6.03
N SER A 46 -20.88 19.38 5.58
CA SER A 46 -21.71 18.20 5.85
C SER A 46 -21.04 16.90 5.36
N THR A 47 -20.26 16.98 4.28
CA THR A 47 -19.57 15.84 3.65
C THR A 47 -18.56 15.18 4.60
N LEU A 48 -17.94 15.95 5.50
CA LEU A 48 -17.00 15.43 6.50
C LEU A 48 -17.67 14.43 7.47
N TRP A 49 -18.94 14.65 7.79
CA TRP A 49 -19.71 13.73 8.64
C TRP A 49 -20.04 12.42 7.93
N THR A 50 -20.17 12.45 6.60
CA THR A 50 -20.37 11.24 5.79
C THR A 50 -19.07 10.50 5.48
N LEU A 51 -17.91 11.14 5.65
CA LEU A 51 -16.61 10.53 5.37
C LEU A 51 -16.30 9.36 6.31
N LEU A 52 -16.61 9.50 7.61
CA LEU A 52 -16.34 8.46 8.61
C LEU A 52 -17.01 7.11 8.28
N PRO A 53 -18.34 7.03 8.03
CA PRO A 53 -18.96 5.76 7.67
C PRO A 53 -18.44 5.21 6.33
N VAL A 54 -18.13 6.07 5.35
CA VAL A 54 -17.53 5.64 4.08
C VAL A 54 -16.17 4.97 4.31
N VAL A 55 -15.31 5.60 5.10
CA VAL A 55 -13.98 5.07 5.47
C VAL A 55 -14.09 3.71 6.17
N LEU A 56 -15.06 3.55 7.08
CA LEU A 56 -15.29 2.28 7.78
C LEU A 56 -15.78 1.17 6.84
N ILE A 57 -16.73 1.49 5.95
CA ILE A 57 -17.27 0.52 4.98
C ILE A 57 -16.22 0.15 3.93
N ALA A 58 -15.35 1.08 3.54
CA ALA A 58 -14.30 0.87 2.55
C ALA A 58 -13.28 -0.21 2.94
N VAL A 59 -13.16 -0.55 4.22
CA VAL A 59 -12.25 -1.60 4.71
C VAL A 59 -12.50 -2.93 3.98
N ILE A 60 -13.75 -3.35 3.82
CA ILE A 60 -14.10 -4.65 3.23
C ILE A 60 -13.68 -4.76 1.75
N PRO A 61 -14.15 -3.88 0.84
CA PRO A 61 -13.76 -3.95 -0.56
C PRO A 61 -12.27 -3.64 -0.74
N GLY A 62 -11.72 -2.70 0.04
CA GLY A 62 -10.29 -2.37 0.00
C GLY A 62 -9.40 -3.55 0.37
N MET A 63 -9.75 -4.28 1.44
CA MET A 63 -9.06 -5.51 1.82
C MET A 63 -9.14 -6.58 0.74
N ALA A 64 -10.33 -6.80 0.15
CA ALA A 64 -10.53 -7.81 -0.88
C ALA A 64 -9.67 -7.54 -2.13
N ILE A 65 -9.62 -6.28 -2.59
CA ILE A 65 -8.84 -5.87 -3.77
C ILE A 65 -7.34 -5.91 -3.46
N ALA A 66 -6.93 -5.41 -2.29
CA ALA A 66 -5.52 -5.27 -1.94
C ALA A 66 -4.88 -6.56 -1.42
N PHE A 67 -5.66 -7.60 -1.10
CA PHE A 67 -5.19 -8.85 -0.50
C PHE A 67 -4.02 -9.49 -1.25
N LEU A 68 -4.25 -9.81 -2.53
CA LEU A 68 -3.24 -10.44 -3.39
C LEU A 68 -1.99 -9.58 -3.59
N PRO A 69 -2.09 -8.30 -4.01
CA PRO A 69 -0.91 -7.47 -4.24
C PRO A 69 -0.12 -7.20 -2.95
N ILE A 70 -0.77 -7.04 -1.80
CA ILE A 70 -0.07 -6.85 -0.52
C ILE A 70 0.69 -8.11 -0.10
N LEU A 71 0.06 -9.29 -0.19
CA LEU A 71 0.72 -10.53 0.21
C LEU A 71 1.88 -10.88 -0.72
N LEU A 72 1.65 -10.88 -2.04
CA LEU A 72 2.66 -11.25 -3.02
C LEU A 72 3.77 -10.19 -3.12
N GLY A 73 3.40 -8.91 -3.19
CA GLY A 73 4.36 -7.80 -3.25
C GLY A 73 5.17 -7.69 -1.97
N GLY A 74 4.51 -7.79 -0.82
CA GLY A 74 5.16 -7.77 0.50
C GLY A 74 6.12 -8.94 0.69
N PHE A 75 5.70 -10.16 0.34
CA PHE A 75 6.58 -11.33 0.38
C PHE A 75 7.77 -11.16 -0.56
N GLY A 76 7.54 -10.75 -1.81
CA GLY A 76 8.59 -10.55 -2.81
C GLY A 76 9.63 -9.55 -2.33
N MET A 77 9.19 -8.38 -1.86
CA MET A 77 10.08 -7.34 -1.35
C MET A 77 10.83 -7.77 -0.07
N ALA A 78 10.14 -8.44 0.86
CA ALA A 78 10.77 -8.98 2.06
C ALA A 78 11.84 -10.03 1.72
N TYR A 79 11.54 -10.89 0.76
CA TYR A 79 12.48 -11.88 0.22
C TYR A 79 13.68 -11.21 -0.46
N PHE A 80 13.49 -10.19 -1.29
CA PHE A 80 14.60 -9.44 -1.87
C PHE A 80 15.46 -8.74 -0.81
N GLY A 81 14.87 -8.31 0.30
CA GLY A 81 15.58 -7.79 1.47
C GLY A 81 16.55 -8.79 2.12
N THR A 82 16.33 -10.10 1.98
CA THR A 82 17.28 -11.13 2.45
C THR A 82 18.55 -11.18 1.61
N ARG A 83 18.49 -10.70 0.35
CA ARG A 83 19.58 -10.77 -0.63
C ARG A 83 20.30 -9.43 -0.83
N SER A 84 19.62 -8.31 -0.59
CA SER A 84 20.16 -6.97 -0.79
C SER A 84 19.69 -6.01 0.29
N THR A 85 20.61 -5.31 0.93
CA THR A 85 20.31 -4.26 1.92
C THR A 85 19.59 -3.07 1.31
N SER A 86 19.83 -2.77 0.02
CA SER A 86 19.13 -1.71 -0.71
C SER A 86 17.62 -1.98 -0.83
N ALA A 87 17.22 -3.25 -0.94
CA ALA A 87 15.82 -3.65 -0.95
C ALA A 87 15.13 -3.49 0.43
N ARG A 88 15.89 -3.25 1.51
CA ARG A 88 15.34 -2.92 2.83
C ARG A 88 15.05 -1.44 2.99
N HIS A 89 15.41 -0.58 2.03
CA HIS A 89 15.18 0.86 2.17
C HIS A 89 13.69 1.22 1.99
N PRO A 90 13.09 2.06 2.84
CA PRO A 90 11.66 2.43 2.74
C PRO A 90 11.27 3.02 1.38
N ILE A 91 12.16 3.81 0.77
CA ILE A 91 11.93 4.41 -0.56
C ILE A 91 11.75 3.31 -1.62
N THR A 92 12.54 2.23 -1.59
CA THR A 92 12.42 1.12 -2.55
C THR A 92 11.03 0.47 -2.46
N TRP A 93 10.49 0.34 -1.25
CA TRP A 93 9.14 -0.18 -1.02
C TRP A 93 8.07 0.78 -1.50
N ALA A 94 8.19 2.07 -1.19
CA ALA A 94 7.25 3.08 -1.66
C ALA A 94 7.18 3.11 -3.20
N VAL A 95 8.33 3.05 -3.89
CA VAL A 95 8.40 3.02 -5.35
C VAL A 95 7.78 1.74 -5.91
N ALA A 96 8.13 0.57 -5.36
CA ALA A 96 7.54 -0.70 -5.79
C ALA A 96 6.02 -0.73 -5.60
N GLY A 97 5.55 -0.23 -4.45
CA GLY A 97 4.12 -0.06 -4.15
C GLY A 97 3.42 0.89 -5.10
N ALA A 98 4.04 2.05 -5.41
CA ALA A 98 3.51 3.02 -6.35
C ALA A 98 3.35 2.44 -7.76
N ILE A 99 4.34 1.68 -8.23
CA ILE A 99 4.29 1.01 -9.54
C ILE A 99 3.14 -0.01 -9.56
N LEU A 100 3.01 -0.83 -8.52
CA LEU A 100 1.93 -1.82 -8.45
C LEU A 100 0.55 -1.16 -8.32
N GLY A 101 0.46 -0.07 -7.58
CA GLY A 101 -0.75 0.75 -7.49
C GLY A 101 -1.15 1.34 -8.84
N MET A 102 -0.20 1.88 -9.59
CA MET A 102 -0.44 2.38 -10.95
C MET A 102 -0.92 1.26 -11.89
N LEU A 103 -0.36 0.05 -11.80
CA LEU A 103 -0.85 -1.10 -12.57
C LEU A 103 -2.30 -1.46 -12.22
N MET A 104 -2.66 -1.36 -10.93
CA MET A 104 -4.05 -1.56 -10.51
C MET A 104 -4.97 -0.49 -11.07
N ALA A 105 -4.54 0.78 -11.15
CA ALA A 105 -5.34 1.82 -11.77
C ALA A 105 -5.72 1.44 -13.22
N PHE A 106 -4.77 0.96 -14.02
CA PHE A 106 -5.03 0.52 -15.39
C PHE A 106 -5.93 -0.73 -15.50
N LEU A 107 -6.05 -1.55 -14.45
CA LEU A 107 -6.95 -2.72 -14.44
C LEU A 107 -8.39 -2.35 -14.10
N PHE A 108 -8.58 -1.30 -13.29
CA PHE A 108 -9.90 -0.85 -12.83
C PHE A 108 -10.48 0.29 -13.66
N ASP A 109 -9.65 0.91 -14.49
CA ASP A 109 -10.01 2.05 -15.30
C ASP A 109 -9.28 1.98 -16.65
N ASP A 110 -10.03 1.59 -17.68
CA ASP A 110 -9.57 1.51 -19.07
C ASP A 110 -9.33 2.92 -19.68
N SER A 111 -9.76 3.98 -19.01
CA SER A 111 -9.67 5.36 -19.50
C SER A 111 -8.68 6.17 -18.68
N ALA A 112 -7.52 6.52 -19.24
CA ALA A 112 -6.51 7.36 -18.58
C ALA A 112 -7.00 8.78 -18.13
N GLN A 113 -8.31 9.07 -18.24
CA GLN A 113 -8.97 10.33 -17.89
C GLN A 113 -9.56 10.34 -16.47
N SER A 114 -9.66 9.20 -15.77
CA SER A 114 -10.54 9.05 -14.60
C SER A 114 -10.07 9.70 -13.28
N GLY A 115 -8.90 10.35 -13.21
CA GLY A 115 -8.37 10.91 -11.96
C GLY A 115 -8.00 9.87 -10.88
N LEU A 116 -8.25 8.58 -11.11
CA LEU A 116 -8.01 7.48 -10.16
C LEU A 116 -6.54 7.07 -10.05
N VAL A 117 -5.72 7.38 -11.06
CA VAL A 117 -4.31 6.99 -11.11
C VAL A 117 -3.54 7.48 -9.88
N LEU A 118 -3.74 8.73 -9.49
CA LEU A 118 -3.01 9.32 -8.36
C LEU A 118 -3.39 8.69 -7.01
N PRO A 119 -4.68 8.54 -6.66
CA PRO A 119 -5.10 7.76 -5.49
C PRO A 119 -4.54 6.34 -5.47
N PHE A 120 -4.57 5.60 -6.59
CA PHE A 120 -4.05 4.23 -6.65
C PHE A 120 -2.54 4.17 -6.45
N LEU A 121 -1.79 5.08 -7.08
CA LEU A 121 -0.34 5.21 -6.95
C LEU A 121 0.05 5.48 -5.48
N LEU A 122 -0.57 6.49 -4.88
CA LEU A 122 -0.29 6.88 -3.49
C LEU A 122 -0.71 5.79 -2.51
N ASN A 123 -1.86 5.15 -2.73
CA ASN A 123 -2.34 4.06 -1.89
C ASN A 123 -1.37 2.86 -1.94
N GLY A 124 -0.91 2.50 -3.13
CA GLY A 124 0.09 1.45 -3.31
C GLY A 124 1.39 1.74 -2.56
N ALA A 125 1.88 2.99 -2.61
CA ALA A 125 3.05 3.43 -1.86
C ALA A 125 2.82 3.35 -0.34
N ILE A 126 1.69 3.83 0.16
CA ILE A 126 1.32 3.80 1.59
C ILE A 126 1.25 2.36 2.08
N CYS A 127 0.52 1.48 1.39
CA CYS A 127 0.42 0.08 1.77
C CYS A 127 1.80 -0.58 1.82
N ALA A 128 2.66 -0.35 0.82
CA ALA A 128 4.01 -0.90 0.82
C ALA A 128 4.88 -0.38 1.98
N LEU A 129 4.75 0.89 2.35
CA LEU A 129 5.42 1.47 3.52
C LEU A 129 4.92 0.85 4.84
N ILE A 130 3.62 0.60 4.95
CA ILE A 130 3.04 -0.07 6.13
C ILE A 130 3.58 -1.51 6.24
N VAL A 131 3.61 -2.26 5.12
CA VAL A 131 4.20 -3.60 5.11
C VAL A 131 5.67 -3.53 5.51
N ARG A 132 6.43 -2.59 4.93
CA ARG A 132 7.86 -2.40 5.24
C ARG A 132 8.08 -2.12 6.72
N TYR A 133 7.29 -1.25 7.32
CA TYR A 133 7.38 -0.91 8.74
C TYR A 133 7.18 -2.14 9.64
N GLY A 134 6.21 -2.99 9.28
CA GLY A 134 5.97 -4.26 9.96
C GLY A 134 6.91 -5.40 9.55
N THR A 135 7.82 -5.19 8.59
CA THR A 135 8.78 -6.20 8.12
C THR A 135 10.07 -6.12 8.91
N ARG A 136 10.49 -7.26 9.47
CA ARG A 136 11.76 -7.46 10.17
C ARG A 136 12.53 -8.64 9.60
N TRP A 137 13.84 -8.51 9.52
CA TRP A 137 14.79 -9.58 9.17
C TRP A 137 15.59 -9.99 10.41
N ASP A 138 15.98 -11.26 10.50
CA ASP A 138 16.70 -11.82 11.67
C ASP A 138 18.01 -11.10 12.01
N ASP A 139 18.65 -10.51 11.01
CA ASP A 139 19.89 -9.75 11.08
C ASP A 139 19.66 -8.25 11.26
N ASP A 140 18.43 -7.83 11.59
CA ASP A 140 18.13 -6.46 12.03
C ASP A 140 18.67 -6.23 13.45
N SER A 141 19.99 -6.30 13.61
CA SER A 141 20.69 -5.60 14.68
C SER A 141 20.59 -4.11 14.39
N VAL A 142 19.55 -3.49 14.94
CA VAL A 142 19.51 -2.05 15.18
C VAL A 142 20.52 -1.70 16.25
#